data_AF-A0A6V7RPS3-F1
#
_entry.id   AF-A0A6V7RPS3-F1
#
_cell.length_a   1.000
_cell.length_b   1.000
_cell.length_c   1.000
_cell.angle_alpha   90.00
_cell.angle_beta   90.00
_cell.angle_gamma   90.00
#
_symmetry.space_group_name_H-M   'P 1'
#
loop_
_entity.id
_entity.type
_entity.pdbx_description
1 polymer ?
#
loop_
_entity_poly.entity_id
_entity_poly.type
_entity_poly.pdbx_seq_one_letter_code
_entity_poly.pdbx_strand_id
1 'polypeptide(L)'
;MMVFIVTGILFFILTFVLGRYKEKLKEHNQQLWQKALKYIRYISLLLIVAGLLYVPQVQILKIGGWLLIFSLVMYSSSLYLIFIKNRE
;
A
#
# COMPACT_ATOMS: atom_id res chain seq x y z
N MET A 1 -15.50 5.66 7.29
CA MET A 1 -16.00 4.93 6.10
C MET A 1 -15.47 3.52 6.13
N MET A 2 -16.36 2.51 6.14
CA MET A 2 -15.99 1.09 6.13
C MET A 2 -15.04 0.72 4.99
N VAL A 3 -15.26 1.26 3.78
CA VAL A 3 -14.43 0.97 2.59
C VAL A 3 -12.95 1.30 2.82
N PHE A 4 -12.63 2.38 3.53
CA PHE A 4 -11.23 2.77 3.80
C PHE A 4 -10.58 1.82 4.80
N ILE A 5 -11.30 1.44 5.85
CA ILE A 5 -10.82 0.50 6.86
C ILE A 5 -10.52 -0.86 6.22
N VAL A 6 -11.49 -1.40 5.48
CA VAL A 6 -11.35 -2.71 4.81
C VAL A 6 -10.20 -2.70 3.82
N THR A 7 -10.13 -1.67 2.96
CA THR A 7 -9.04 -1.55 1.97
C THR A 7 -7.68 -1.45 2.65
N GLY A 8 -7.56 -0.64 3.70
CA GLY A 8 -6.30 -0.49 4.43
C GLY A 8 -5.86 -1.79 5.10
N ILE A 9 -6.76 -2.54 5.74
CA ILE A 9 -6.42 -3.83 6.36
C ILE A 9 -5.93 -4.82 5.30
N LEU A 10 -6.63 -4.93 4.17
CA LEU A 10 -6.27 -5.85 3.08
C LEU A 10 -4.86 -5.55 2.53
N PHE A 11 -4.59 -4.28 2.20
CA PHE A 11 -3.27 -3.88 1.67
C PHE A 11 -2.16 -4.03 2.72
N PHE A 12 -2.46 -3.77 4.00
CA PHE A 12 -1.50 -3.99 5.07
C PHE A 12 -1.10 -5.47 5.17
N ILE A 13 -2.06 -6.39 5.17
CA ILE A 13 -1.80 -7.83 5.21
C ILE A 13 -1.04 -8.28 3.95
N LEU A 14 -1.44 -7.80 2.77
CA LEU A 14 -0.77 -8.10 1.50
C LEU A 14 0.73 -7.77 1.53
N THR A 15 1.15 -6.73 2.25
CA THR A 15 2.58 -6.39 2.34
C THR A 15 3.43 -7.47 3.01
N PHE A 16 2.87 -8.27 3.91
CA PHE A 16 3.59 -9.39 4.52
C PHE A 16 3.74 -10.56 3.55
N VAL A 17 2.69 -10.84 2.79
CA VAL A 17 2.71 -11.87 1.74
C VAL A 17 3.71 -11.49 0.65
N LEU A 18 3.64 -10.25 0.16
CA LEU A 18 4.57 -9.71 -0.84
C LEU A 18 6.00 -9.59 -0.30
N GLY A 19 6.17 -9.37 1.00
CA GLY A 19 7.48 -9.37 1.66
C GLY A 19 8.31 -10.63 1.41
N ARG A 20 7.67 -11.79 1.33
CA ARG A 20 8.34 -13.08 1.10
C ARG A 20 8.97 -13.20 -0.30
N TYR A 21 8.50 -12.42 -1.27
CA TYR A 21 9.05 -12.44 -2.63
C TYR A 21 10.37 -11.68 -2.76
N LYS A 22 10.82 -11.00 -1.70
CA LYS A 22 12.10 -10.28 -1.66
C LYS A 22 13.27 -11.19 -2.04
N GLU A 23 13.28 -12.43 -1.55
CA GLU A 23 14.38 -13.38 -1.78
C GLU A 23 14.49 -13.83 -3.24
N LYS A 24 13.45 -13.61 -4.05
CA LYS A 24 13.43 -13.93 -5.49
C LYS A 24 13.92 -12.79 -6.38
N LEU A 25 14.50 -11.74 -5.77
CA LEU A 25 14.97 -10.53 -6.45
C LEU A 25 16.47 -10.36 -6.24
N LYS A 26 17.16 -9.89 -7.29
CA LYS A 26 18.56 -9.45 -7.23
C LYS A 26 18.78 -8.44 -6.11
N GLU A 27 19.90 -8.53 -5.39
CA GLU A 27 20.22 -7.71 -4.20
C GLU A 27 19.94 -6.21 -4.36
N HIS A 28 20.33 -5.64 -5.51
CA HIS A 28 20.10 -4.21 -5.80
C HIS A 28 18.62 -3.81 -5.73
N ASN A 29 17.71 -4.69 -6.13
CA ASN A 29 16.27 -4.43 -6.19
C ASN A 29 15.55 -4.78 -4.88
N GLN A 30 16.19 -5.52 -3.97
CA GLN A 30 15.61 -5.88 -2.68
C GLN A 30 15.36 -4.65 -1.80
N GLN A 31 16.23 -3.64 -1.87
CA GLN A 31 16.05 -2.38 -1.15
C GLN A 31 14.85 -1.59 -1.67
N LEU A 32 14.69 -1.51 -3.00
CA LEU A 32 13.55 -0.85 -3.65
C LEU A 32 12.23 -1.56 -3.30
N TRP A 33 12.23 -2.89 -3.31
CA TRP A 33 11.08 -3.71 -2.90
C TRP A 33 10.64 -3.40 -1.47
N GLN A 34 11.58 -3.41 -0.52
CA GLN A 34 11.29 -3.10 0.89
C GLN A 34 10.79 -1.67 1.08
N LYS A 35 11.35 -0.71 0.34
CA LYS A 35 10.89 0.68 0.36
C LYS A 35 9.44 0.80 -0.09
N ALA A 36 9.07 0.18 -1.21
CA ALA A 36 7.69 0.18 -1.71
C ALA A 36 6.72 -0.51 -0.72
N LEU A 37 7.09 -1.66 -0.15
CA LEU A 37 6.27 -2.32 0.88
C LEU A 37 6.05 -1.45 2.11
N LYS A 38 7.08 -0.71 2.54
CA LYS A 38 6.99 0.23 3.68
C LYS A 38 6.00 1.37 3.39
N TYR A 39 6.01 1.92 2.18
CA TYR A 39 5.02 2.93 1.77
C TYR A 39 3.59 2.38 1.78
N ILE A 40 3.37 1.20 1.20
CA ILE A 40 2.05 0.56 1.20
C ILE A 40 1.56 0.36 2.64
N ARG A 41 2.42 -0.09 3.56
CA ARG A 41 2.07 -0.24 4.99
C ARG A 41 1.63 1.08 5.61
N TYR A 42 2.41 2.14 5.45
CA TYR A 42 2.06 3.44 6.05
C TYR A 42 0.80 4.04 5.47
N ILE A 43 0.63 3.99 4.15
CA ILE A 43 -0.59 4.47 3.49
C ILE A 43 -1.80 3.65 3.94
N SER A 44 -1.64 2.34 4.10
CA SER A 44 -2.70 1.45 4.61
C SER A 44 -3.11 1.82 6.03
N LEU A 45 -2.15 2.07 6.93
CA LEU A 45 -2.43 2.52 8.30
C LEU A 45 -3.13 3.89 8.30
N LEU A 46 -2.66 4.83 7.47
CA LEU A 46 -3.23 6.17 7.36
C LEU A 46 -4.66 6.11 6.80
N LEU A 47 -4.93 5.18 5.89
CA LEU A 47 -6.26 4.93 5.34
C LEU A 47 -7.21 4.31 6.39
N ILE A 48 -6.72 3.41 7.24
CA ILE A 48 -7.50 2.88 8.38
C ILE A 48 -7.86 4.01 9.32
N VAL A 49 -6.89 4.85 9.71
CA VAL A 49 -7.13 6.01 10.58
C VAL A 49 -8.11 6.99 9.95
N ALA A 50 -7.97 7.31 8.65
CA ALA A 50 -8.92 8.14 7.92
C ALA A 50 -10.33 7.53 7.87
N GLY A 51 -10.42 6.20 7.80
CA GLY A 51 -11.66 5.45 7.88
C GLY A 51 -12.35 5.54 9.25
N LEU A 52 -11.57 5.45 10.33
CA LEU A 52 -12.03 5.55 11.72
C LEU A 52 -12.45 6.97 12.11
N LEU A 53 -11.70 7.97 11.67
CA LEU A 53 -11.96 9.39 11.96
C LEU A 53 -12.97 10.06 11.01
N TYR A 54 -13.53 9.30 10.07
CA TYR A 54 -14.43 9.85 9.07
C TYR A 54 -15.74 10.34 9.68
N VAL A 55 -16.03 11.63 9.46
CA VAL A 55 -17.31 12.25 9.76
C VAL A 55 -17.92 12.77 8.45
N PRO A 56 -19.23 12.56 8.17
CA PRO A 56 -19.85 12.93 6.89
C PRO A 56 -19.70 14.41 6.51
N GLN A 57 -19.60 15.30 7.50
CA GLN A 57 -19.42 16.74 7.29
C GLN A 57 -18.02 17.09 6.77
N VAL A 58 -17.02 16.22 6.97
CA VAL A 58 -15.61 16.46 6.62
C VAL A 58 -15.30 15.81 5.27
N GLN A 59 -15.69 16.47 4.18
CA GLN A 59 -15.48 15.98 2.81
C GLN A 59 -13.99 15.82 2.44
N ILE A 60 -13.09 16.56 3.09
CA ILE A 60 -11.65 16.47 2.80
C ILE A 60 -11.07 15.11 3.17
N LEU A 61 -11.60 14.45 4.22
CA LEU A 61 -11.20 13.09 4.59
C LEU A 61 -11.64 12.06 3.55
N LYS A 62 -12.78 12.31 2.87
CA LYS A 62 -13.25 11.47 1.77
C LYS A 62 -12.29 11.55 0.59
N ILE A 63 -11.96 12.76 0.13
CA ILE A 63 -11.05 13.00 -1.00
C ILE A 63 -9.65 12.46 -0.66
N GLY A 64 -9.14 12.77 0.54
CA GLY A 64 -7.87 12.27 1.02
C GLY A 64 -7.80 10.75 1.06
N GLY A 65 -8.85 10.07 1.56
CA GLY A 65 -8.92 8.62 1.56
C GLY A 65 -8.87 8.00 0.16
N TRP A 66 -9.54 8.61 -0.82
CA TRP A 66 -9.44 8.18 -2.22
C TRP A 66 -8.03 8.39 -2.82
N LEU A 67 -7.36 9.49 -2.48
CA LEU A 67 -5.96 9.73 -2.88
C LEU A 67 -5.00 8.71 -2.26
N LEU A 68 -5.24 8.27 -1.04
CA LEU A 68 -4.48 7.20 -0.40
C LEU A 68 -4.70 5.87 -1.13
N ILE A 69 -5.94 5.53 -1.50
CA ILE A 69 -6.24 4.34 -2.31
C ILE A 69 -5.53 4.41 -3.66
N PHE A 70 -5.57 5.55 -4.35
CA PHE A 70 -4.85 5.75 -5.60
C PHE A 70 -3.34 5.51 -5.42
N SER A 71 -2.77 6.02 -4.33
CA SER A 71 -1.35 5.81 -4.00
C SER A 71 -1.04 4.32 -3.78
N LEU A 72 -1.91 3.57 -3.09
CA LEU A 72 -1.76 2.12 -2.92
C LEU A 72 -1.67 1.40 -4.28
N VAL A 73 -2.55 1.75 -5.22
CA VAL A 73 -2.54 1.16 -6.58
C VAL A 73 -1.22 1.47 -7.30
N MET A 74 -0.72 2.71 -7.21
CA MET A 74 0.55 3.10 -7.81
C MET A 74 1.74 2.33 -7.23
N TYR A 75 1.82 2.21 -5.89
CA TYR A 75 2.90 1.46 -5.24
C TYR A 75 2.82 -0.05 -5.50
N SER A 76 1.62 -0.64 -5.52
CA SER A 76 1.43 -2.05 -5.89
C SER A 76 1.84 -2.32 -7.34
N SER A 77 1.53 -1.40 -8.26
CA SER A 77 1.96 -1.50 -9.66
C SER A 77 3.47 -1.40 -9.79
N SER A 78 4.10 -0.51 -9.01
CA SER A 78 5.57 -0.40 -8.94
C SER A 78 6.21 -1.73 -8.48
N LEU A 79 5.66 -2.38 -7.45
CA LEU A 79 6.12 -3.71 -7.03
C LEU A 79 6.00 -4.72 -8.17
N TYR A 80 4.86 -4.77 -8.87
CA TYR A 80 4.68 -5.68 -9.99
C TYR A 80 5.75 -5.50 -11.09
N LEU A 81 6.05 -4.25 -11.45
CA LEU A 81 7.10 -3.92 -12.42
C LEU A 81 8.50 -4.34 -11.94
N ILE A 82 8.82 -4.09 -10.66
CA ILE A 82 10.10 -4.51 -10.07
C ILE A 82 10.22 -6.04 -10.13
N PHE A 83 9.14 -6.77 -9.82
CA PHE A 83 9.13 -8.22 -9.82
C PHE A 83 9.33 -8.80 -11.22
N ILE A 84 8.57 -8.36 -12.21
CA ILE A 84 8.68 -8.92 -13.58
C ILE A 84 10.01 -8.60 -14.22
N LYS A 85 10.51 -7.36 -14.07
CA LYS A 85 11.72 -6.91 -14.76
C LYS A 85 13.00 -7.50 -14.16
N ASN A 86 12.95 -7.95 -12.91
CA ASN A 86 14.15 -8.31 -12.14
C ASN A 86 14.06 -9.67 -11.45
N ARG A 87 13.14 -10.53 -11.87
CA ARG A 87 13.10 -11.92 -11.45
C ARG A 87 14.37 -12.62 -11.97
N GLU A 88 15.02 -13.36 -11.09
CA GLU A 88 16.12 -14.28 -11.47
C GLU A 88 15.60 -15.45 -12.29
#